data_AF-A0A354M4M6-F1
#
_entry.id   AF-A0A354M4M6-F1
#
_cell.length_a   1.000
_cell.length_b   1.000
_cell.length_c   1.000
_cell.angle_alpha   90.00
_cell.angle_beta   90.00
_cell.angle_gamma   90.00
#
_symmetry.space_group_name_H-M   'P 1'
#
loop_
_entity.id
_entity.type
_entity.pdbx_description
1 polymer ?
#
loop_
_entity_poly.entity_id
_entity_poly.type
_entity_poly.pdbx_seq_one_letter_code
_entity_poly.pdbx_strand_id
1 'polypeptide(L)'
;MLENNNWLGEIFEKLGLDIHKLGVQFLYDPNNPMLFNSGFFFFLFLAFLFLYRYCRKNELLRNLYVMLFSFYFYYKSSGIYLLVLIFVCTFDFFIGRLLHRTERKVSRKWLVTLSLIVNICMLGYFKYTNFIFDLFYSAVNRQFEPFDIVLPVGISFFTFQS
;
A
#
# COMPACT_ATOMS: atom_id res chain seq x y z
N MET A 1 39.20 6.26 -28.31
CA MET A 1 39.35 6.65 -26.89
C MET A 1 38.24 7.65 -26.63
N LEU A 2 37.13 7.21 -26.02
CA LEU A 2 36.00 8.09 -25.72
C LEU A 2 36.17 8.58 -24.28
N GLU A 3 36.52 9.85 -24.13
CA GLU A 3 36.57 10.55 -22.86
C GLU A 3 35.18 10.50 -22.20
N ASN A 4 35.10 9.74 -21.12
CA ASN A 4 33.93 9.64 -20.29
C ASN A 4 33.77 10.96 -19.52
N ASN A 5 33.03 11.89 -20.10
CA ASN A 5 32.76 13.21 -19.55
C ASN A 5 31.84 13.10 -18.32
N ASN A 6 32.41 12.81 -17.15
CA ASN A 6 31.74 12.73 -15.85
C ASN A 6 31.49 14.12 -15.22
N TRP A 7 31.27 15.18 -16.01
CA TRP A 7 31.00 16.54 -15.53
C TRP A 7 29.74 16.62 -14.65
N LEU A 8 28.78 15.72 -14.86
CA LEU A 8 27.61 15.57 -14.01
C LEU A 8 28.00 15.09 -12.60
N GLY A 9 28.94 14.14 -12.48
CA GLY A 9 29.38 13.59 -11.20
C GLY A 9 30.00 14.65 -10.30
N GLU A 10 30.84 15.53 -10.85
CA GLU A 10 31.48 16.62 -10.10
C GLU A 10 30.48 17.68 -9.60
N ILE A 11 29.41 17.95 -10.37
CA ILE A 11 28.35 18.88 -9.96
C ILE A 11 27.56 18.30 -8.78
N PHE A 12 27.21 17.01 -8.81
CA PHE A 12 26.48 16.35 -7.73
C PHE A 12 27.32 16.26 -6.44
N GLU A 13 28.63 16.02 -6.57
CA GLU A 13 29.56 15.97 -5.44
C GLU A 13 29.73 17.35 -4.77
N LYS A 14 29.83 18.43 -5.55
CA LYS A 14 29.89 19.82 -5.04
C LYS A 14 28.60 20.27 -4.35
N LEU A 15 27.45 19.71 -4.74
CA LEU A 15 26.16 20.01 -4.11
C LEU A 15 25.89 19.16 -2.85
N GLY A 16 26.81 18.25 -2.48
CA GLY A 16 26.63 17.32 -1.36
C GLY A 16 25.50 16.29 -1.62
N LEU A 17 25.06 16.16 -2.87
CA LEU A 17 23.96 15.28 -3.28
C LEU A 17 24.52 13.93 -3.70
N ASP A 18 24.65 13.07 -2.71
CA ASP A 18 25.12 11.70 -2.86
C ASP A 18 24.03 10.87 -3.57
N ILE A 19 24.22 10.60 -4.86
CA ILE A 19 23.23 9.96 -5.75
C ILE A 19 22.81 8.58 -5.21
N HIS A 20 23.75 7.90 -4.51
CA HIS A 20 23.49 6.64 -3.84
C HIS A 20 22.55 6.79 -2.63
N LYS A 21 22.67 7.87 -1.85
CA LYS A 21 21.74 8.16 -0.73
C LYS A 21 20.35 8.53 -1.22
N LEU A 22 20.26 9.23 -2.35
CA LEU A 22 18.98 9.53 -3.00
C LEU A 22 18.28 8.25 -3.45
N GLY A 23 19.00 7.29 -4.04
CA GLY A 23 18.44 5.99 -4.43
C GLY A 23 17.89 5.19 -3.24
N VAL A 24 18.62 5.16 -2.12
CA VAL A 24 18.18 4.49 -0.89
C VAL A 24 16.92 5.13 -0.31
N GLN A 25 16.76 6.46 -0.43
CA GLN A 25 15.52 7.12 0.00
C GLN A 25 14.29 6.69 -0.81
N PHE A 26 14.42 6.18 -2.03
CA PHE A 26 13.29 5.66 -2.81
C PHE A 26 12.89 4.23 -2.45
N LEU A 27 13.74 3.50 -1.73
CA LEU A 27 13.43 2.17 -1.22
C LEU A 27 12.63 2.25 0.07
N TYR A 28 11.91 1.18 0.40
CA TYR A 28 11.19 1.08 1.66
C TYR A 28 12.17 0.86 2.81
N ASP A 29 12.13 1.73 3.81
CA ASP A 29 12.85 1.58 5.07
C ASP A 29 11.85 1.21 6.19
N PRO A 30 11.94 -0.01 6.76
CA PRO A 30 11.07 -0.43 7.87
C PRO A 30 11.15 0.49 9.10
N ASN A 31 12.28 1.17 9.32
CA ASN A 31 12.48 2.03 10.48
C ASN A 31 11.90 3.43 10.29
N ASN A 32 11.71 3.86 9.04
CA ASN A 32 11.20 5.19 8.69
C ASN A 32 10.14 5.09 7.59
N PRO A 33 8.96 4.50 7.88
CA PRO A 33 7.87 4.45 6.91
C PRO A 33 7.49 5.87 6.48
N MET A 34 7.22 6.04 5.19
CA MET A 34 6.89 7.36 4.67
C MET A 34 5.54 7.82 5.21
N LEU A 35 5.57 8.88 6.02
CA LEU A 35 4.37 9.51 6.54
C LEU A 35 3.75 10.43 5.48
N PHE A 36 2.42 10.45 5.44
CA PHE A 36 1.62 11.29 4.54
C PHE A 36 1.81 12.80 4.79
N ASN A 37 2.20 13.18 6.02
CA ASN A 37 2.47 14.58 6.38
C ASN A 37 3.96 14.97 6.23
N SER A 38 4.77 14.14 5.58
CA SER A 38 6.19 14.44 5.39
C SER A 38 6.41 15.39 4.20
N GLY A 39 7.43 16.26 4.28
CA GLY A 39 7.83 17.11 3.14
C GLY A 39 8.21 16.27 1.92
N PHE A 40 8.82 15.10 2.14
CA PHE A 40 9.15 14.15 1.08
C PHE A 40 7.91 13.65 0.32
N PHE A 41 6.78 13.44 1.00
CA PHE A 41 5.49 13.14 0.34
C PHE A 41 5.04 14.24 -0.60
N PHE A 42 5.11 15.49 -0.16
CA PHE A 42 4.68 16.61 -0.98
C PHE A 42 5.50 16.73 -2.27
N PHE A 43 6.83 16.59 -2.20
CA PHE A 43 7.69 16.60 -3.38
C PHE A 43 7.39 15.46 -4.35
N LEU A 44 7.21 14.24 -3.83
CA LEU A 44 6.92 13.06 -4.64
C LEU A 44 5.53 13.16 -5.29
N PHE A 45 4.53 13.66 -4.55
CA PHE A 45 3.20 13.94 -5.06
C PHE A 45 3.20 15.04 -6.14
N LEU A 46 4.01 16.08 -5.97
CA LEU A 46 4.15 17.13 -6.98
C LEU A 46 4.78 16.59 -8.27
N ALA A 47 5.85 15.79 -8.16
CA ALA A 47 6.45 15.10 -9.31
C ALA A 47 5.42 14.21 -10.02
N PHE A 48 4.57 13.53 -9.27
CA PHE A 48 3.45 12.76 -9.82
C PHE A 48 2.47 13.60 -10.62
N LEU A 49 2.07 14.78 -10.13
CA LEU A 49 1.16 15.67 -10.87
C LEU A 49 1.73 16.10 -12.22
N PHE A 50 3.04 16.37 -12.28
CA PHE A 50 3.71 16.73 -13.54
C PHE A 50 3.68 15.58 -14.55
N LEU A 51 4.05 14.38 -14.12
CA LEU A 51 4.04 13.17 -14.95
C LEU A 51 2.63 12.75 -15.36
N TYR A 52 1.66 12.87 -14.45
CA TYR A 52 0.24 12.61 -14.73
C TYR A 52 -0.27 13.49 -15.87
N ARG A 53 0.14 14.77 -15.90
CA ARG A 53 -0.24 15.69 -16.99
C ARG A 53 0.31 15.24 -18.34
N TYR A 54 1.49 14.65 -18.38
CA TYR A 54 2.07 14.10 -19.61
C TYR A 54 1.33 12.84 -20.08
N CYS A 55 0.94 11.96 -19.17
CA CYS A 55 0.20 10.72 -19.47
C CYS A 55 -1.29 10.95 -19.82
N ARG A 56 -1.82 12.18 -19.70
CA ARG A 56 -3.24 12.49 -19.87
C ARG A 56 -3.83 12.09 -21.23
N LYS A 57 -3.01 12.07 -22.29
CA LYS A 57 -3.49 11.83 -23.67
C LYS A 57 -3.94 10.39 -23.93
N ASN A 58 -3.47 9.42 -23.15
CA ASN A 58 -3.79 8.02 -23.34
C ASN A 58 -4.41 7.43 -22.07
N GLU A 59 -5.67 7.04 -22.16
CA GLU A 59 -6.48 6.53 -21.05
C GLU A 59 -5.83 5.32 -20.35
N LEU A 60 -5.24 4.39 -21.11
CA LEU A 60 -4.59 3.21 -20.57
C LEU A 60 -3.31 3.55 -19.80
N LEU A 61 -2.44 4.38 -20.40
CA LEU A 61 -1.20 4.83 -19.75
C LEU A 61 -1.50 5.62 -18.48
N ARG A 62 -2.54 6.47 -18.51
CA ARG A 62 -2.97 7.23 -17.34
C ARG A 62 -3.43 6.32 -16.21
N ASN A 63 -4.30 5.36 -16.49
CA ASN A 63 -4.83 4.45 -15.47
C ASN A 63 -3.72 3.56 -14.89
N LEU A 64 -2.85 3.02 -15.74
CA LEU A 64 -1.71 2.22 -15.30
C LEU A 64 -0.73 3.04 -14.45
N TYR A 65 -0.44 4.28 -14.87
CA TYR A 65 0.43 5.19 -14.12
C TYR A 65 -0.14 5.50 -12.73
N VAL A 66 -1.42 5.84 -12.63
CA VAL A 66 -2.09 6.13 -11.35
C VAL A 66 -2.08 4.88 -10.45
N MET A 67 -2.34 3.70 -11.01
CA MET A 67 -2.32 2.43 -10.26
C MET A 67 -0.91 2.12 -9.72
N LEU A 68 0.10 2.14 -10.59
CA LEU A 68 1.49 1.86 -10.21
C LEU A 68 2.00 2.87 -9.18
N PHE A 69 1.67 4.15 -9.35
CA PHE A 69 2.04 5.17 -8.40
C PHE A 69 1.37 4.97 -7.04
N SER A 70 0.08 4.63 -7.02
CA SER A 70 -0.66 4.31 -5.80
C SER A 70 -0.05 3.11 -5.07
N PHE A 71 0.32 2.05 -5.81
CA PHE A 71 0.99 0.87 -5.25
C PHE A 71 2.39 1.20 -4.72
N TYR A 72 3.18 1.96 -5.47
CA TYR A 72 4.51 2.40 -5.03
C TYR A 72 4.41 3.21 -3.73
N PHE A 73 3.48 4.15 -3.68
CA PHE A 73 3.29 4.99 -2.51
C PHE A 73 2.80 4.18 -1.30
N TYR A 74 1.86 3.25 -1.49
CA TYR A 74 1.42 2.34 -0.44
C TYR A 74 2.55 1.43 0.04
N TYR A 75 3.36 0.87 -0.86
CA TYR A 75 4.56 0.09 -0.51
C TYR A 75 5.54 0.90 0.32
N LYS A 76 5.73 2.18 0.01
CA LYS A 76 6.64 3.03 0.77
C LYS A 76 6.11 3.39 2.17
N SER A 77 4.79 3.38 2.35
CA SER A 77 4.15 3.64 3.64
C SER A 77 4.02 2.38 4.51
N SER A 78 3.69 1.23 3.92
CA SER A 78 3.33 0.00 4.64
C SER A 78 4.14 -1.24 4.23
N GLY A 79 5.16 -1.11 3.39
CA GLY A 79 6.05 -2.20 3.01
C GLY A 79 5.35 -3.42 2.42
N ILE A 80 5.60 -4.59 3.01
CA ILE A 80 5.10 -5.89 2.54
C ILE A 80 3.57 -6.02 2.60
N TYR A 81 2.89 -5.20 3.43
CA TYR A 81 1.43 -5.19 3.51
C TYR A 81 0.77 -4.68 2.21
N LEU A 82 1.54 -4.22 1.23
CA LEU A 82 1.03 -4.03 -0.13
C LEU A 82 0.45 -5.34 -0.71
N LEU A 83 1.05 -6.49 -0.43
CA LEU A 83 0.55 -7.77 -0.94
C LEU A 83 -0.86 -8.08 -0.44
N VAL A 84 -1.10 -7.69 0.80
CA VAL A 84 -2.37 -7.84 1.49
C VAL A 84 -3.44 -6.92 0.86
N LEU A 85 -3.08 -5.68 0.49
CA LEU A 85 -3.93 -4.79 -0.30
C LEU A 85 -4.24 -5.38 -1.70
N ILE A 86 -3.21 -5.83 -2.42
CA ILE A 86 -3.37 -6.42 -3.77
C ILE A 86 -4.28 -7.65 -3.70
N PHE A 87 -4.14 -8.48 -2.68
CA PHE A 87 -5.00 -9.63 -2.45
C PHE A 87 -6.46 -9.24 -2.31
N VAL A 88 -6.78 -8.28 -1.43
CA VAL A 88 -8.17 -7.79 -1.24
C VAL A 88 -8.73 -7.20 -2.53
N CYS A 89 -7.99 -6.29 -3.17
CA CYS A 89 -8.45 -5.68 -4.42
C CYS A 89 -8.71 -6.71 -5.51
N THR A 90 -7.83 -7.71 -5.63
CA THR A 90 -7.98 -8.79 -6.62
C THR A 90 -9.17 -9.68 -6.28
N PHE A 91 -9.30 -10.06 -5.01
CA PHE A 91 -10.39 -10.90 -4.52
C PHE A 91 -11.75 -10.23 -4.73
N ASP A 92 -11.90 -8.98 -4.32
CA ASP A 92 -13.15 -8.22 -4.49
C ASP A 92 -13.45 -7.95 -5.97
N PHE A 93 -12.43 -7.71 -6.82
CA PHE A 93 -12.62 -7.63 -8.26
C PHE A 93 -13.17 -8.95 -8.85
N PHE A 94 -12.64 -10.10 -8.43
CA PHE A 94 -13.14 -11.40 -8.87
C PHE A 94 -14.57 -11.66 -8.39
N ILE A 95 -14.88 -11.34 -7.13
CA ILE A 95 -16.24 -11.46 -6.59
C ILE A 95 -17.20 -10.55 -7.36
N GLY A 96 -16.83 -9.30 -7.62
CA GLY A 96 -17.63 -8.36 -8.40
C GLY A 96 -17.89 -8.86 -9.83
N ARG A 97 -16.87 -9.42 -10.48
CA ARG A 97 -17.02 -10.04 -11.81
C ARG A 97 -17.94 -11.26 -11.80
N LEU A 98 -17.83 -12.10 -10.77
CA LEU A 98 -18.68 -13.29 -10.62
C LEU A 98 -20.12 -12.89 -10.27
N LEU A 99 -20.31 -11.83 -9.48
CA LEU A 99 -21.59 -11.27 -9.13
C LEU A 99 -22.32 -10.72 -10.37
N HIS A 100 -21.60 -10.09 -11.29
CA HIS A 100 -22.15 -9.60 -12.55
C HIS A 100 -22.69 -10.74 -13.45
N ARG A 101 -22.03 -11.91 -13.43
CA ARG A 101 -22.43 -13.09 -14.22
C ARG A 101 -23.52 -13.94 -13.56
N THR A 102 -23.82 -13.73 -12.28
CA THR A 102 -24.72 -14.57 -11.51
C THR A 102 -26.13 -13.97 -11.47
N GLU A 103 -27.12 -14.66 -12.02
CA GLU A 103 -28.52 -14.18 -12.00
C GLU A 103 -29.30 -14.63 -10.76
N ARG A 104 -28.97 -15.80 -10.20
CA ARG A 104 -29.67 -16.35 -9.02
C ARG A 104 -29.41 -15.49 -7.79
N LYS A 105 -30.49 -14.93 -7.22
CA LYS A 105 -30.45 -14.07 -6.01
C LYS A 105 -29.72 -14.72 -4.83
N VAL A 106 -29.87 -16.03 -4.63
CA VAL A 106 -29.23 -16.77 -3.52
C VAL A 106 -27.71 -16.80 -3.69
N SER A 107 -27.23 -17.19 -4.87
CA SER A 107 -25.79 -17.23 -5.18
C SER A 107 -25.15 -15.84 -5.10
N ARG A 108 -25.87 -14.80 -5.54
CA ARG A 108 -25.41 -13.40 -5.39
C ARG A 108 -25.23 -12.99 -3.93
N LYS A 109 -26.19 -13.32 -3.06
CA LYS A 109 -26.09 -13.05 -1.62
C LYS A 109 -24.88 -13.76 -1.01
N TRP A 110 -24.67 -15.03 -1.34
CA TRP A 110 -23.50 -15.77 -0.86
C TRP A 110 -22.17 -15.13 -1.26
N LEU A 111 -22.04 -14.67 -2.50
CA LEU A 111 -20.82 -13.99 -2.98
C LEU A 111 -20.52 -12.70 -2.21
N VAL A 112 -21.55 -11.88 -1.96
CA VAL A 112 -21.41 -10.66 -1.17
C VAL A 112 -21.06 -10.98 0.28
N THR A 113 -21.74 -11.95 0.88
CA THR A 113 -21.44 -12.40 2.25
C THR A 113 -20.00 -12.92 2.35
N LEU A 114 -19.51 -13.64 1.34
CA LEU A 114 -18.14 -14.14 1.31
C LEU A 114 -17.11 -12.99 1.27
N SER A 115 -17.30 -11.99 0.40
CA SER A 115 -16.45 -10.79 0.36
C SER A 115 -16.47 -10.04 1.69
N LEU A 116 -17.66 -9.84 2.27
CA LEU A 116 -17.81 -9.18 3.57
C LEU A 116 -17.07 -9.93 4.68
N ILE A 117 -17.19 -11.27 4.74
CA ILE A 117 -16.49 -12.09 5.73
C ILE A 117 -14.97 -11.94 5.59
N VAL A 118 -14.43 -12.03 4.37
CA VAL A 118 -12.99 -11.88 4.14
C VAL A 118 -12.50 -10.51 4.59
N ASN A 119 -13.20 -9.45 4.21
CA ASN A 119 -12.89 -8.07 4.60
C ASN A 119 -12.92 -7.88 6.12
N ILE A 120 -13.97 -8.36 6.81
CA ILE A 120 -14.09 -8.27 8.28
C ILE A 120 -13.03 -9.12 8.98
N CYS A 121 -12.77 -10.35 8.53
CA CYS A 121 -11.76 -11.24 9.11
C CYS A 121 -10.37 -10.61 9.05
N MET A 122 -10.04 -9.98 7.92
CA MET A 122 -8.78 -9.28 7.74
C MET A 122 -8.63 -8.09 8.69
N LEU A 123 -9.68 -7.27 8.83
CA LEU A 123 -9.71 -6.18 9.80
C LEU A 123 -9.60 -6.70 11.25
N GLY A 124 -10.31 -7.78 11.55
CA GLY A 124 -10.24 -8.51 12.82
C GLY A 124 -8.80 -8.94 13.15
N TYR A 125 -8.13 -9.57 12.19
CA TYR A 125 -6.76 -10.05 12.36
C TYR A 125 -5.77 -8.91 12.62
N PHE A 126 -5.77 -7.85 11.80
CA PHE A 126 -4.77 -6.80 11.95
C PHE A 126 -5.04 -5.86 13.14
N LYS A 127 -6.32 -5.57 13.43
CA LYS A 127 -6.67 -4.55 14.41
C LYS A 127 -7.01 -5.11 15.79
N TYR A 128 -7.59 -6.30 15.85
CA TYR A 128 -8.18 -6.83 17.08
C TYR A 128 -7.50 -8.07 17.64
N THR A 129 -6.58 -8.72 16.92
CA THR A 129 -5.84 -9.90 17.43
C THR A 129 -5.23 -9.65 18.80
N ASN A 130 -4.37 -8.63 18.92
CA ASN A 130 -3.69 -8.34 20.19
C ASN A 130 -4.69 -8.02 21.32
N PHE A 131 -5.77 -7.29 21.02
CA PHE A 131 -6.82 -6.98 22.00
C PHE A 131 -7.58 -8.24 22.46
N ILE A 132 -7.93 -9.14 21.53
CA ILE A 132 -8.66 -10.38 21.84
C ILE A 132 -7.80 -11.30 22.70
N PHE A 133 -6.51 -11.44 22.36
CA PHE A 133 -5.59 -12.25 23.14
C PHE A 133 -5.31 -11.64 24.51
N ASP A 134 -5.12 -10.33 24.60
CA ASP A 134 -4.95 -9.63 25.87
C ASP A 134 -6.16 -9.83 26.80
N LEU A 135 -7.38 -9.73 26.26
CA LEU A 135 -8.61 -10.01 27.01
C LEU A 135 -8.67 -11.46 27.53
N PHE A 136 -8.29 -12.42 26.68
CA PHE A 136 -8.32 -13.85 27.03
C PHE A 136 -7.28 -14.19 28.10
N TYR A 137 -6.05 -13.69 27.96
CA TYR A 137 -4.97 -13.94 28.92
C TYR A 137 -5.22 -13.23 30.25
N SER A 138 -5.78 -12.02 30.22
CA SER A 138 -6.25 -11.31 31.41
C SER A 138 -7.32 -12.09 32.16
N ALA A 139 -8.25 -12.73 31.45
CA ALA A 139 -9.30 -13.56 32.06
C ALA A 139 -8.74 -14.82 32.77
N VAL A 140 -7.59 -15.33 32.34
CA VAL A 140 -6.92 -16.52 32.91
C VAL A 140 -5.78 -16.11 33.87
N ASN A 141 -5.67 -14.83 34.23
CA ASN A 141 -4.58 -14.26 35.06
C ASN A 141 -3.18 -14.63 34.55
N ARG A 142 -2.98 -14.67 33.24
CA ARG A 142 -1.66 -14.83 32.61
C ARG A 142 -1.24 -13.54 31.94
N GLN A 143 0.07 -13.29 31.91
CA GLN A 143 0.62 -12.18 31.14
C GLN A 143 0.66 -12.56 29.66
N PHE A 144 0.24 -11.64 28.80
CA PHE A 144 0.30 -11.77 27.35
C PHE A 144 1.34 -10.79 26.81
N GLU A 145 2.23 -11.30 25.95
CA GLU A 145 3.11 -10.46 25.16
C GLU A 145 2.45 -10.23 23.79
N PRO A 146 2.15 -8.97 23.42
CA PRO A 146 1.54 -8.66 22.13
C PRO A 146 2.36 -9.19 20.97
N PHE A 147 1.67 -9.71 19.95
CA PHE A 147 2.31 -10.04 18.69
C PHE A 147 2.75 -8.76 17.98
N ASP A 148 3.90 -8.82 17.32
CA ASP A 148 4.51 -7.72 16.56
C ASP A 148 3.81 -7.55 15.19
N ILE A 149 2.49 -7.32 15.24
CA ILE A 149 1.63 -7.15 14.07
C ILE A 149 1.64 -5.67 13.69
N VAL A 150 2.40 -5.34 12.66
CA VAL A 150 2.40 -3.98 12.12
C VAL A 150 1.09 -3.74 11.34
N LEU A 151 0.41 -2.66 11.69
CA LEU A 151 -0.86 -2.27 11.10
C LEU A 151 -0.63 -1.62 9.73
N PRO A 152 -1.24 -2.13 8.65
CA PRO A 152 -1.20 -1.46 7.36
C PRO A 152 -1.92 -0.12 7.44
N VAL A 153 -1.34 0.90 6.82
CA VAL A 153 -1.97 2.22 6.78
C VAL A 153 -3.26 2.15 5.96
N GLY A 154 -4.35 2.61 6.57
CA GLY A 154 -5.64 2.68 5.89
C GLY A 154 -6.41 1.37 5.79
N ILE A 155 -6.06 0.31 6.54
CA ILE A 155 -6.79 -0.97 6.51
C ILE A 155 -8.29 -0.83 6.78
N SER A 156 -8.68 -0.04 7.77
CA SER A 156 -10.10 0.20 8.00
C SER A 156 -10.77 0.87 6.80
N PHE A 157 -10.09 1.80 6.14
CA PHE A 157 -10.66 2.54 5.00
C PHE A 157 -10.89 1.63 3.79
N PHE A 158 -9.88 0.89 3.35
CA PHE A 158 -10.05 0.03 2.17
C PHE A 158 -10.96 -1.16 2.45
N THR A 159 -11.01 -1.70 3.68
CA THR A 159 -11.95 -2.77 4.03
C THR A 159 -13.42 -2.31 3.99
N PHE A 160 -13.73 -1.07 4.40
CA PHE A 160 -15.11 -0.57 4.39
C PHE A 160 -15.54 0.06 3.06
N GLN A 161 -14.58 0.44 2.20
CA GLN A 161 -14.86 1.04 0.89
C GLN A 161 -14.91 0.02 -0.26
N SER A 162 -14.28 -1.15 -0.10
CA SER A 162 -14.31 -2.23 -1.11
C SER A 162 -15.68 -2.90 -1.18
#